data_AF-A0A553PG30-F1
#
_entry.id   AF-A0A553PG30-F1
#
_cell.length_a   1.000
_cell.length_b   1.000
_cell.length_c   1.000
_cell.angle_alpha   90.00
_cell.angle_beta   90.00
_cell.angle_gamma   90.00
#
_symmetry.space_group_name_H-M   'P 1'
#
loop_
_entity.id
_entity.type
_entity.pdbx_description
1 polymer ?
#
loop_
_entity_poly.entity_id
_entity_poly.type
_entity_poly.pdbx_seq_one_letter_code
_entity_poly.pdbx_strand_id
1 'polypeptide(L)'
;MIGFGLGFSAIFLPHIETQGIKESSSLNQASSPDIGSNEISWIASMLSVGQIFGSLSVSIGGNVLGRKGVMLLSCLPIFLGWLTLFAAQSLALVLVGRLLTGLGMGMQGAIHAVYVSELVNPKWIGTATASGVTTITWGILVAFILGSLIHWREASPSVNSYIATITIGLVQVFGSLLGVVLIRKLGNRFLLLCSSLGSFISMAALGLTLYVGKQHPEFEFLEWLPVLWLVAFTISFTSGLAPVPWVLMGKLFAGIIFDCNPNLQISHYFFCFSVVF
;
A
#
# COMPACT_ATOMS: atom_id res chain seq x y z
N MET A 1 -1.26 9.55 -5.05
CA MET A 1 -1.85 9.50 -3.70
C MET A 1 -1.97 8.10 -3.09
N ILE A 2 -2.34 7.04 -3.81
CA ILE A 2 -2.53 5.70 -3.19
C ILE A 2 -1.23 5.15 -2.59
N GLY A 3 -0.15 5.12 -3.37
CA GLY A 3 1.14 4.60 -2.90
C GLY A 3 1.69 5.43 -1.73
N PHE A 4 1.56 6.75 -1.84
CA PHE A 4 1.92 7.66 -0.76
C PHE A 4 1.09 7.44 0.51
N GLY A 5 -0.24 7.26 0.41
CA GLY A 5 -1.12 7.01 1.55
C GLY A 5 -0.86 5.69 2.28
N LEU A 6 -0.50 4.63 1.55
CA LEU A 6 -0.07 3.35 2.15
C LEU A 6 1.27 3.49 2.87
N GLY A 7 2.24 4.17 2.25
CA GLY A 7 3.55 4.43 2.86
C GLY A 7 3.50 5.41 4.04
N PHE A 8 2.57 6.37 4.03
CA PHE A 8 2.42 7.40 5.05
C PHE A 8 2.13 6.81 6.43
N SER A 9 1.39 5.70 6.53
CA SER A 9 1.16 5.03 7.83
C SER A 9 2.45 4.55 8.48
N ALA A 10 3.40 4.02 7.71
CA ALA A 10 4.67 3.53 8.25
C ALA A 10 5.58 4.67 8.76
N ILE A 11 5.37 5.90 8.27
CA ILE A 11 6.13 7.09 8.65
C ILE A 11 5.46 7.77 9.85
N PHE A 12 4.14 7.89 9.81
CA PHE A 12 3.36 8.64 10.78
C PHE A 12 3.21 7.93 12.14
N LEU A 13 3.02 6.61 12.13
CA LEU A 13 2.80 5.82 13.36
C LEU A 13 3.98 5.88 14.35
N PRO A 14 5.24 5.66 13.96
CA PRO A 14 6.36 5.73 14.91
C PRO A 14 6.57 7.15 15.48
N HIS A 15 6.13 8.19 14.77
CA HIS A 15 6.19 9.56 15.29
C HIS A 15 5.23 9.78 16.47
N ILE A 16 3.98 9.30 16.36
CA ILE A 16 3.01 9.34 17.46
C ILE A 16 3.51 8.52 18.64
N GLU A 17 4.05 7.32 18.39
CA GLU A 17 4.58 6.47 19.45
C GLU A 17 5.74 7.15 20.18
N THR A 18 6.66 7.79 19.45
CA THR A 18 7.79 8.51 20.05
C THR A 18 7.32 9.72 20.88
N GLN A 19 6.28 10.44 20.44
CA GLN A 19 5.71 11.54 21.22
C GLN A 19 4.97 11.03 22.47
N GLY A 20 4.18 9.96 22.35
CA GLY A 20 3.52 9.32 23.48
C GLY A 20 4.50 8.74 24.52
N ILE A 21 5.66 8.24 24.09
CA ILE A 21 6.75 7.81 24.99
C ILE A 21 7.38 9.00 25.72
N LYS A 22 7.61 10.13 25.03
CA LYS A 22 8.14 11.36 25.65
C LYS A 22 7.15 11.99 26.63
N GLU A 23 5.86 11.92 26.33
CA GLU A 23 4.81 12.45 27.19
C GLU A 23 4.58 11.54 28.41
N SER A 24 4.52 10.21 28.24
CA SER A 24 4.40 9.25 29.35
C SER A 24 5.61 9.22 30.29
N SER A 25 6.83 9.39 29.75
CA SER A 25 8.04 9.55 30.57
C SER A 25 8.05 10.84 31.40
N SER A 26 7.27 11.85 31.01
CA SER A 26 7.08 13.08 31.80
C SER A 26 5.90 13.02 32.77
N LEU A 27 4.97 12.05 32.64
CA LEU A 27 3.66 12.07 33.30
C LEU A 27 3.34 10.94 34.29
N ASN A 28 4.18 9.92 34.53
CA ASN A 28 4.33 9.26 35.86
C ASN A 28 4.99 7.86 35.84
N GLN A 29 5.89 7.67 36.82
CA GLN A 29 5.92 6.50 37.69
C GLN A 29 4.49 6.18 38.17
N ALA A 30 3.87 5.18 37.55
CA ALA A 30 2.51 4.62 37.77
C ALA A 30 1.51 4.91 36.64
N SER A 31 1.34 3.90 35.76
CA SER A 31 0.08 3.38 35.17
C SER A 31 0.27 2.99 33.70
N SER A 32 0.35 1.68 33.46
CA SER A 32 0.13 0.90 32.21
C SER A 32 0.28 1.57 30.82
N PRO A 33 1.16 1.06 29.93
CA PRO A 33 1.38 1.57 28.56
C PRO A 33 0.25 1.24 27.55
N ASP A 34 -0.92 0.80 27.99
CA ASP A 34 -1.95 0.18 27.14
C ASP A 34 -2.92 1.17 26.44
N ILE A 35 -2.90 2.45 26.81
CA ILE A 35 -3.87 3.42 26.26
C ILE A 35 -3.44 3.91 24.86
N GLY A 36 -2.14 4.04 24.58
CA GLY A 36 -1.62 4.53 23.30
C GLY A 36 -1.65 3.52 22.14
N SER A 37 -1.61 2.21 22.43
CA SER A 37 -1.60 1.14 21.42
C SER A 37 -2.93 1.01 20.67
N ASN A 38 -4.04 1.29 21.36
CA ASN A 38 -5.39 1.22 20.80
C ASN A 38 -5.60 2.30 19.74
N GLU A 39 -5.18 3.54 20.00
CA GLU A 39 -5.36 4.67 19.09
C GLU A 39 -4.60 4.49 17.78
N ILE A 40 -3.35 4.01 17.85
CA ILE A 40 -2.52 3.66 16.69
C ILE A 40 -3.20 2.60 15.81
N SER A 41 -3.76 1.57 16.43
CA SER A 41 -4.45 0.47 15.74
C SER A 41 -5.71 0.96 15.01
N TRP A 42 -6.47 1.88 15.62
CA TRP A 42 -7.63 2.51 14.99
C TRP A 42 -7.27 3.34 13.75
N ILE A 43 -6.16 4.09 13.80
CA ILE A 43 -5.66 4.88 12.66
C ILE A 43 -5.35 3.98 11.45
N ALA A 44 -4.65 2.86 11.69
CA ALA A 44 -4.34 1.89 10.64
C ALA A 44 -5.60 1.21 10.07
N SER A 45 -6.53 0.83 10.95
CA SER A 45 -7.74 0.09 10.58
C SER A 45 -8.76 0.94 9.80
N MET A 46 -8.90 2.23 10.13
CA MET A 46 -9.83 3.13 9.44
C MET A 46 -9.56 3.28 7.95
N LEU A 47 -8.29 3.21 7.54
CA LEU A 47 -7.92 3.23 6.12
C LEU A 47 -8.54 2.02 5.38
N SER A 48 -8.41 0.83 5.96
CA SER A 48 -8.95 -0.42 5.41
C SER A 48 -10.48 -0.40 5.35
N VAL A 49 -11.12 0.10 6.41
CA VAL A 49 -12.58 0.29 6.44
C VAL A 49 -13.03 1.20 5.30
N GLY A 50 -12.35 2.34 5.12
CA GLY A 50 -12.60 3.25 4.00
C GLY A 50 -12.49 2.56 2.64
N GLN A 51 -11.45 1.75 2.43
CA GLN A 51 -11.25 1.03 1.17
C GLN A 51 -12.40 0.07 0.82
N ILE A 52 -12.94 -0.64 1.82
CA ILE A 52 -14.08 -1.55 1.62
C ILE A 52 -15.28 -0.77 1.09
N PHE A 53 -15.69 0.30 1.79
CA PHE A 53 -16.83 1.12 1.37
C PHE A 53 -16.58 1.87 0.05
N GLY A 54 -15.35 2.31 -0.18
CA GLY A 54 -14.93 2.90 -1.45
C GLY A 54 -15.10 1.95 -2.64
N SER A 55 -14.69 0.70 -2.48
CA SER A 55 -14.82 -0.31 -3.53
C SER A 55 -16.28 -0.64 -3.87
N LEU A 56 -17.16 -0.68 -2.86
CA LEU A 56 -18.61 -0.88 -3.05
C LEU A 56 -19.26 0.30 -3.78
N SER A 57 -18.81 1.52 -3.47
CA SER A 57 -19.34 2.76 -4.07
C SER A 57 -19.13 2.82 -5.58
N VAL A 58 -18.06 2.21 -6.10
CA VAL A 58 -17.78 2.15 -7.55
C VAL A 58 -18.84 1.37 -8.31
N SER A 59 -19.36 0.28 -7.72
CA SER A 59 -20.40 -0.54 -8.34
C SER A 59 -21.66 0.28 -8.64
N ILE A 60 -22.05 1.14 -7.69
CA ILE A 60 -23.23 2.01 -7.80
C ILE A 60 -22.94 3.19 -8.74
N GLY A 61 -21.82 3.89 -8.52
CA GLY A 61 -21.45 5.07 -9.31
C GLY A 61 -21.16 4.76 -10.77
N GLY A 62 -20.66 3.56 -11.06
CA GLY A 62 -20.27 3.13 -12.42
C GLY A 62 -21.44 3.12 -13.41
N ASN A 63 -22.65 2.84 -12.92
CA ASN A 63 -23.87 2.80 -13.75
C ASN A 63 -24.43 4.19 -14.08
N VAL A 64 -24.09 5.21 -13.29
CA VAL A 64 -24.69 6.56 -13.41
C VAL A 64 -23.74 7.55 -14.08
N LEU A 65 -22.47 7.58 -13.66
CA LEU A 65 -21.47 8.58 -14.08
C LEU A 65 -20.53 8.06 -15.18
N GLY A 66 -20.64 6.78 -15.52
CA GLY A 66 -19.67 6.08 -16.36
C GLY A 66 -18.29 6.02 -15.69
N ARG A 67 -17.34 5.35 -16.36
CA ARG A 67 -16.06 5.02 -15.71
C ARG A 67 -15.13 6.20 -15.50
N LYS A 68 -15.03 7.07 -16.51
CA LYS A 68 -14.22 8.30 -16.40
C LYS A 68 -14.77 9.23 -15.32
N GLY A 69 -16.10 9.33 -15.21
CA GLY A 69 -16.75 10.17 -14.20
C GLY A 69 -16.48 9.69 -12.77
N VAL A 70 -16.60 8.38 -12.52
CA VAL A 70 -16.29 7.81 -11.20
C VAL A 70 -14.79 7.91 -10.85
N MET A 71 -13.90 7.83 -11.84
CA MET A 71 -12.46 8.02 -11.62
C MET A 71 -12.10 9.46 -11.27
N LEU A 72 -12.81 10.45 -11.83
CA LEU A 72 -12.66 11.86 -11.45
C LEU A 72 -13.33 12.15 -10.10
N LEU A 73 -14.49 11.55 -9.83
CA LEU A 73 -15.20 11.69 -8.56
C LEU A 73 -14.37 11.16 -7.39
N SER A 74 -13.61 10.09 -7.59
CA SER A 74 -12.75 9.52 -6.53
C SER A 74 -11.58 10.42 -6.16
N CYS A 75 -11.17 11.38 -7.00
CA CYS A 75 -10.15 12.37 -6.62
C CYS A 75 -10.63 13.31 -5.51
N LEU A 76 -11.94 13.60 -5.42
CA LEU A 76 -12.50 14.49 -4.38
C LEU A 76 -12.31 13.97 -2.96
N PRO A 77 -12.73 12.74 -2.59
CA PRO A 77 -12.51 12.21 -1.25
C PRO A 77 -11.03 12.03 -0.92
N ILE A 78 -10.16 11.74 -1.91
CA ILE A 78 -8.72 11.68 -1.69
C ILE A 78 -8.17 13.08 -1.33
N PHE A 79 -8.52 14.09 -2.12
CA PHE A 79 -8.07 15.47 -1.87
C PHE A 79 -8.58 16.01 -0.53
N LEU A 80 -9.88 15.83 -0.24
CA LEU A 80 -10.48 16.18 1.05
C LEU A 80 -9.84 15.40 2.21
N GLY A 81 -9.51 14.13 2.00
CA GLY A 81 -8.80 13.31 2.98
C GLY A 81 -7.41 13.85 3.31
N TRP A 82 -6.63 14.26 2.32
CA TRP A 82 -5.33 14.90 2.58
C TRP A 82 -5.47 16.29 3.19
N LEU A 83 -6.46 17.08 2.77
CA LEU A 83 -6.73 18.41 3.34
C LEU A 83 -7.11 18.31 4.82
N THR A 84 -7.97 17.36 5.19
CA THR A 84 -8.32 17.10 6.58
C THR A 84 -7.11 16.61 7.38
N LEU A 85 -6.29 15.70 6.84
CA LEU A 85 -5.03 15.30 7.50
C LEU A 85 -4.08 16.48 7.73
N PHE A 86 -4.01 17.43 6.80
CA PHE A 86 -3.19 18.64 6.95
C PHE A 86 -3.75 19.59 8.03
N ALA A 87 -5.07 19.71 8.14
CA ALA A 87 -5.74 20.52 9.16
C ALA A 87 -5.93 19.80 10.51
N ALA A 88 -5.37 18.60 10.68
CA ALA A 88 -5.63 17.74 11.83
C ALA A 88 -5.02 18.30 13.12
N GLN A 89 -5.91 18.62 14.07
CA GLN A 89 -5.56 19.04 15.43
C GLN A 89 -6.06 18.03 16.49
N SER A 90 -6.83 17.03 16.08
CA SER A 90 -7.40 16.01 16.96
C SER A 90 -7.38 14.63 16.32
N LEU A 91 -7.35 13.58 17.16
CA LEU A 91 -7.37 12.19 16.72
C LEU A 91 -8.58 11.88 15.83
N ALA A 92 -9.76 12.41 16.18
CA ALA A 92 -10.97 12.25 15.40
C ALA A 92 -10.82 12.77 13.96
N LEU A 93 -10.15 13.91 13.77
CA LEU A 93 -9.94 14.48 12.44
C LEU A 93 -8.95 13.64 11.62
N VAL A 94 -7.94 13.05 12.27
CA VAL A 94 -7.03 12.08 11.64
C VAL A 94 -7.80 10.85 11.19
N LEU A 95 -8.69 10.31 12.02
CA LEU A 95 -9.52 9.14 11.68
C LEU A 95 -10.46 9.44 10.50
N VAL A 96 -11.10 10.62 10.48
CA VAL A 96 -11.93 11.06 9.35
C VAL A 96 -11.09 11.20 8.07
N GLY A 97 -9.90 11.79 8.15
CA GLY A 97 -8.98 11.90 7.01
C GLY A 97 -8.53 10.53 6.49
N ARG A 98 -8.25 9.56 7.38
CA ARG A 98 -7.94 8.17 7.01
C ARG A 98 -9.11 7.45 6.35
N LEU A 99 -10.32 7.67 6.85
CA LEU A 99 -11.53 7.11 6.25
C LEU A 99 -11.76 7.67 4.83
N LEU A 100 -11.63 8.99 4.65
CA LEU A 100 -11.82 9.66 3.36
C LEU A 100 -10.76 9.26 2.32
N THR A 101 -9.48 9.26 2.72
CA THR A 101 -8.39 8.79 1.85
C THR A 101 -8.57 7.30 1.51
N GLY A 102 -8.95 6.47 2.49
CA GLY A 102 -9.26 5.06 2.28
C GLY A 102 -10.41 4.85 1.28
N LEU A 103 -11.50 5.62 1.41
CA LEU A 103 -12.64 5.58 0.49
C LEU A 103 -12.22 5.89 -0.95
N GLY A 104 -11.47 6.97 -1.15
CA GLY A 104 -10.96 7.33 -2.46
C GLY A 104 -10.01 6.30 -3.07
N MET A 105 -9.10 5.74 -2.25
CA MET A 105 -8.17 4.67 -2.66
C MET A 105 -8.91 3.40 -3.07
N GLY A 106 -9.94 2.99 -2.31
CA GLY A 106 -10.78 1.83 -2.63
C GLY A 106 -11.55 2.01 -3.94
N MET A 107 -12.07 3.22 -4.19
CA MET A 107 -12.73 3.54 -5.45
C MET A 107 -11.77 3.47 -6.65
N GLN A 108 -10.63 4.12 -6.51
CA GLN A 108 -9.64 4.24 -7.57
C GLN A 108 -9.03 2.88 -7.94
N GLY A 109 -8.82 1.99 -6.96
CA GLY A 109 -8.31 0.63 -7.22
C GLY A 109 -9.27 -0.24 -8.03
N ALA A 110 -10.54 -0.31 -7.61
CA ALA A 110 -11.54 -1.09 -8.32
C ALA A 110 -11.76 -0.55 -9.74
N ILE A 111 -11.95 0.75 -9.91
CA ILE A 111 -12.27 1.29 -11.23
C ILE A 111 -11.13 1.18 -12.24
N HIS A 112 -9.88 1.26 -11.80
CA HIS A 112 -8.73 1.23 -12.69
C HIS A 112 -8.58 -0.09 -13.43
N ALA A 113 -8.70 -1.21 -12.72
CA ALA A 113 -8.57 -2.53 -13.33
C ALA A 113 -9.63 -2.76 -14.40
N VAL A 114 -10.83 -2.24 -14.18
CA VAL A 114 -11.97 -2.36 -15.09
C VAL A 114 -11.79 -1.35 -16.25
N TYR A 115 -11.39 -0.11 -15.96
CA TYR A 115 -11.16 0.91 -16.99
C TYR A 115 -10.05 0.50 -17.97
N VAL A 116 -8.87 0.10 -17.48
CA VAL A 116 -7.74 -0.33 -18.32
C VAL A 116 -8.09 -1.55 -19.17
N SER A 117 -8.91 -2.46 -18.65
CA SER A 117 -9.32 -3.65 -19.40
C SER A 117 -10.24 -3.36 -20.58
N GLU A 118 -10.95 -2.23 -20.58
CA GLU A 118 -11.74 -1.78 -21.72
C GLU A 118 -10.91 -1.09 -22.81
N LEU A 119 -9.70 -0.61 -22.48
CA LEU A 119 -8.88 0.16 -23.43
C LEU A 119 -7.85 -0.69 -24.15
N VAL A 120 -7.39 -1.73 -23.48
CA VAL A 120 -6.19 -2.45 -23.87
C VAL A 120 -6.58 -3.73 -24.56
N ASN A 121 -5.91 -3.99 -25.70
CA ASN A 121 -6.06 -5.23 -26.43
C ASN A 121 -5.93 -6.46 -25.50
N PRO A 122 -6.72 -7.54 -25.71
CA PRO A 122 -6.76 -8.69 -24.79
C PRO A 122 -5.40 -9.37 -24.62
N LYS A 123 -4.52 -9.22 -25.61
CA LYS A 123 -3.13 -9.71 -25.59
C LYS A 123 -2.26 -9.04 -24.53
N TRP A 124 -2.47 -7.74 -24.24
CA TRP A 124 -1.61 -6.93 -23.36
C TRP A 124 -2.27 -6.52 -22.04
N ILE A 125 -3.53 -6.87 -21.86
CA ILE A 125 -4.35 -6.50 -20.72
C ILE A 125 -3.73 -6.87 -19.37
N GLY A 126 -3.05 -8.02 -19.30
CA GLY A 126 -2.41 -8.46 -18.06
C GLY A 126 -1.19 -7.62 -17.70
N THR A 127 -0.43 -7.14 -18.68
CA THR A 127 0.69 -6.23 -18.42
C THR A 127 0.19 -4.83 -18.11
N ALA A 128 -0.83 -4.35 -18.81
CA ALA A 128 -1.39 -3.00 -18.59
C ALA A 128 -2.14 -2.86 -17.27
N THR A 129 -2.80 -3.92 -16.79
CA THR A 129 -3.43 -3.87 -15.46
C THR A 129 -2.37 -3.97 -14.34
N ALA A 130 -1.28 -4.71 -14.58
CA ALA A 130 -0.17 -4.84 -13.64
C ALA A 130 0.67 -3.56 -13.50
N SER A 131 0.73 -2.69 -14.52
CA SER A 131 1.45 -1.41 -14.43
C SER A 131 0.88 -0.48 -13.34
N GLY A 132 -0.42 -0.61 -13.04
CA GLY A 132 -1.04 0.12 -11.92
C GLY A 132 -0.40 -0.23 -10.57
N VAL A 133 -0.07 -1.51 -10.35
CA VAL A 133 0.58 -1.96 -9.10
C VAL A 133 2.03 -1.48 -9.03
N THR A 134 2.76 -1.48 -10.15
CA THR A 134 4.11 -0.88 -10.22
C THR A 134 4.09 0.62 -9.92
N THR A 135 3.01 1.31 -10.29
CA THR A 135 2.85 2.73 -9.99
C THR A 135 2.60 2.97 -8.49
N ILE A 136 1.85 2.07 -7.83
CA ILE A 136 1.66 2.11 -6.37
C ILE A 136 3.00 1.90 -5.64
N THR A 137 3.82 0.93 -6.06
CA THR A 137 5.12 0.68 -5.41
C THR A 137 6.09 1.84 -5.57
N TRP A 138 6.06 2.54 -6.71
CA TRP A 138 6.80 3.78 -6.90
C TRP A 138 6.34 4.89 -5.93
N GLY A 139 5.04 5.04 -5.73
CA GLY A 139 4.49 5.99 -4.74
C GLY A 139 4.89 5.66 -3.30
N ILE A 140 4.96 4.38 -2.93
CA ILE A 140 5.42 3.94 -1.60
C ILE A 140 6.91 4.29 -1.41
N LEU A 141 7.75 4.03 -2.42
CA LEU A 141 9.17 4.39 -2.37
C LEU A 141 9.36 5.90 -2.19
N VAL A 142 8.62 6.72 -2.93
CA VAL A 142 8.66 8.19 -2.78
C VAL A 142 8.24 8.59 -1.37
N ALA A 143 7.21 7.96 -0.79
CA ALA A 143 6.80 8.21 0.58
C ALA A 143 7.93 7.92 1.57
N PHE A 144 8.59 6.77 1.47
CA PHE A 144 9.70 6.40 2.35
C PHE A 144 10.91 7.32 2.21
N ILE A 145 11.22 7.77 0.99
CA ILE A 145 12.29 8.76 0.77
C ILE A 145 11.92 10.08 1.45
N LEU A 146 10.69 10.59 1.23
CA LEU A 146 10.23 11.83 1.86
C LEU A 146 10.18 11.72 3.38
N GLY A 147 9.69 10.61 3.92
CA GLY A 147 9.68 10.33 5.37
C GLY A 147 11.10 10.33 5.94
N SER A 148 12.05 9.70 5.27
CA SER A 148 13.46 9.73 5.63
C SER A 148 14.02 11.17 5.60
N LEU A 149 13.71 11.95 4.55
CA LEU A 149 14.16 13.33 4.36
C LEU A 149 13.52 14.36 5.31
N ILE A 150 12.38 14.06 5.93
CA ILE A 150 11.77 14.93 6.94
C ILE A 150 12.29 14.54 8.34
N HIS A 151 12.32 13.24 8.65
CA HIS A 151 12.70 12.77 9.98
C HIS A 151 14.21 12.82 10.28
N TRP A 152 15.11 12.69 9.29
CA TRP A 152 16.55 12.90 9.53
C TRP A 152 16.86 14.31 10.07
N ARG A 153 15.93 15.25 9.86
CA ARG A 153 16.07 16.66 10.24
C ARG A 153 15.55 16.96 11.65
N GLU A 154 14.65 16.13 12.20
CA GLU A 154 13.96 16.38 13.48
C GLU A 154 14.18 15.29 14.54
N ALA A 155 14.67 14.11 14.15
CA ALA A 155 14.88 13.01 15.07
C ALA A 155 16.24 12.34 14.82
N SER A 156 16.87 11.93 15.91
CA SER A 156 17.88 10.86 15.90
C SER A 156 17.22 9.50 16.20
N PRO A 157 16.47 8.85 15.28
CA PRO A 157 16.35 7.40 15.33
C PRO A 157 17.64 6.78 14.81
N SER A 158 17.91 5.55 15.21
CA SER A 158 19.03 4.78 14.70
C SER A 158 19.01 4.73 13.17
N VAL A 159 20.17 4.94 12.55
CA VAL A 159 20.39 4.87 11.09
C VAL A 159 19.78 3.60 10.46
N ASN A 160 19.66 2.53 11.25
CA ASN A 160 19.06 1.25 10.86
C ASN A 160 17.59 1.33 10.43
N SER A 161 16.75 2.17 11.05
CA SER A 161 15.30 2.20 10.72
C SER A 161 15.02 2.84 9.35
N TYR A 162 15.78 3.88 8.99
CA TYR A 162 15.69 4.51 7.67
C TYR A 162 16.22 3.61 6.55
N ILE A 163 17.35 2.94 6.79
CA ILE A 163 17.92 1.98 5.83
C ILE A 163 16.92 0.84 5.59
N ALA A 164 16.26 0.34 6.64
CA ALA A 164 15.27 -0.73 6.52
C ALA A 164 14.06 -0.31 5.65
N THR A 165 13.46 0.86 5.92
CA THR A 165 12.29 1.34 5.17
C THR A 165 12.60 1.61 3.70
N ILE A 166 13.73 2.24 3.39
CA ILE A 166 14.17 2.47 2.00
C ILE A 166 14.46 1.14 1.29
N THR A 167 15.12 0.19 1.96
CA THR A 167 15.41 -1.13 1.39
C THR A 167 14.11 -1.88 1.06
N ILE A 168 13.11 -1.84 1.94
CA ILE A 168 11.79 -2.43 1.67
C ILE A 168 11.15 -1.77 0.44
N GLY A 169 11.16 -0.44 0.35
CA GLY A 169 10.64 0.29 -0.81
C GLY A 169 11.32 -0.11 -2.12
N LEU A 170 12.65 -0.21 -2.14
CA LEU A 170 13.42 -0.63 -3.31
C LEU A 170 13.08 -2.07 -3.71
N VAL A 171 13.09 -2.99 -2.74
CA VAL A 171 12.73 -4.39 -2.95
C VAL A 171 11.31 -4.50 -3.51
N GLN A 172 10.38 -3.66 -3.04
CA GLN A 172 8.99 -3.65 -3.51
C GLN A 172 8.88 -3.24 -4.98
N VAL A 173 9.66 -2.24 -5.40
CA VAL A 173 9.73 -1.85 -6.82
C VAL A 173 10.29 -3.00 -7.65
N PHE A 174 11.49 -3.48 -7.32
CA PHE A 174 12.14 -4.52 -8.12
C PHE A 174 11.29 -5.79 -8.17
N GLY A 175 10.68 -6.18 -7.04
CA GLY A 175 9.74 -7.30 -6.96
C GLY A 175 8.51 -7.09 -7.84
N SER A 176 7.95 -5.88 -7.89
CA SER A 176 6.82 -5.57 -8.76
C SER A 176 7.18 -5.59 -10.26
N LEU A 177 8.35 -5.07 -10.64
CA LEU A 177 8.85 -5.12 -12.01
C LEU A 177 9.12 -6.57 -12.44
N LEU A 178 9.75 -7.35 -11.56
CA LEU A 178 9.97 -8.78 -11.77
C LEU A 178 8.62 -9.51 -11.92
N GLY A 179 7.65 -9.22 -11.06
CA GLY A 179 6.29 -9.76 -11.13
C GLY A 179 5.64 -9.52 -12.50
N VAL A 180 5.72 -8.30 -13.04
CA VAL A 180 5.18 -7.98 -14.38
C VAL A 180 5.84 -8.83 -15.48
N VAL A 181 7.16 -9.05 -15.40
CA VAL A 181 7.89 -9.90 -16.37
C VAL A 181 7.52 -11.38 -16.19
N LEU A 182 7.40 -11.85 -14.95
CA LEU A 182 7.06 -13.24 -14.63
C LEU A 182 5.63 -13.59 -15.05
N ILE A 183 4.69 -12.65 -14.94
CA ILE A 183 3.31 -12.79 -15.46
C ILE A 183 3.31 -13.12 -16.95
N ARG A 184 4.23 -12.53 -17.72
CA ARG A 184 4.38 -12.80 -19.17
C ARG A 184 5.00 -14.18 -19.46
N LYS A 185 5.86 -14.69 -18.57
CA LYS A 185 6.61 -15.94 -18.79
C LYS A 185 5.93 -17.20 -18.22
N LEU A 186 5.52 -17.18 -16.95
CA LEU A 186 5.02 -18.35 -16.21
C LEU A 186 3.49 -18.45 -16.18
N GLY A 187 2.80 -17.38 -16.58
CA GLY A 187 1.34 -17.29 -16.51
C GLY A 187 0.80 -17.09 -15.10
N ASN A 188 -0.43 -16.56 -15.03
CA ASN A 188 -1.00 -15.99 -13.80
C ASN A 188 -1.26 -17.01 -12.68
N ARG A 189 -1.64 -18.24 -13.02
CA ARG A 189 -2.06 -19.26 -12.04
C ARG A 189 -0.87 -19.84 -11.27
N PHE A 190 0.19 -20.17 -12.00
CA PHE A 190 1.41 -20.72 -11.42
C PHE A 190 2.09 -19.69 -10.51
N LEU A 191 2.19 -18.44 -10.99
CA LEU A 191 2.77 -17.35 -10.21
C LEU A 191 2.03 -17.11 -8.89
N LEU A 192 0.69 -17.18 -8.89
CA LEU A 192 -0.13 -17.04 -7.67
C LEU A 192 0.17 -18.13 -6.64
N LEU A 193 0.29 -19.39 -7.08
CA LEU A 193 0.59 -20.53 -6.23
C LEU A 193 2.01 -20.49 -5.65
N CYS A 194 3.00 -20.15 -6.47
CA CYS A 194 4.39 -20.04 -5.99
C CYS A 194 4.55 -18.88 -5.00
N SER A 195 3.95 -17.72 -5.28
CA SER A 195 4.01 -16.56 -4.39
C SER A 195 3.25 -16.77 -3.08
N SER A 196 2.11 -17.47 -3.09
CA SER A 196 1.37 -17.79 -1.87
C SER A 196 2.15 -18.76 -0.98
N LEU A 197 2.76 -19.80 -1.55
CA LEU A 197 3.66 -20.71 -0.84
C LEU A 197 4.89 -19.99 -0.28
N GLY A 198 5.55 -19.16 -1.09
CA GLY A 198 6.70 -18.37 -0.66
C GLY A 198 6.35 -17.41 0.46
N SER A 199 5.17 -16.78 0.40
CA SER A 199 4.68 -15.89 1.46
C SER A 199 4.36 -16.65 2.74
N PHE A 200 3.77 -17.84 2.64
CA PHE A 200 3.47 -18.69 3.79
C PHE A 200 4.74 -19.15 4.50
N ILE A 201 5.72 -19.66 3.74
CA ILE A 201 7.02 -20.10 4.28
C ILE A 201 7.73 -18.92 4.95
N SER A 202 7.77 -17.75 4.30
CA SER A 202 8.43 -16.57 4.85
C SER A 202 7.76 -16.07 6.13
N MET A 203 6.43 -16.10 6.19
CA MET A 203 5.68 -15.71 7.40
C MET A 203 5.87 -16.69 8.55
N ALA A 204 5.87 -18.00 8.26
CA ALA A 204 6.11 -19.05 9.25
C ALA A 204 7.54 -18.97 9.82
N ALA A 205 8.53 -18.74 8.95
CA ALA A 205 9.92 -18.58 9.36
C ALA A 205 10.14 -17.31 10.18
N LEU A 206 9.52 -16.18 9.79
CA LEU A 206 9.54 -14.96 10.59
C LEU A 206 8.95 -15.20 11.99
N GLY A 207 7.78 -15.83 12.08
CA GLY A 207 7.17 -16.20 13.37
C GLY A 207 8.08 -17.09 14.23
N LEU A 208 8.73 -18.08 13.63
CA LEU A 208 9.66 -18.98 14.34
C LEU A 208 10.89 -18.24 14.85
N THR A 209 11.50 -17.39 14.02
CA THR A 209 12.70 -16.62 14.44
C THR A 209 12.40 -15.65 15.57
N LEU A 210 11.24 -14.99 15.58
CA LEU A 210 10.81 -14.14 16.69
C LEU A 210 10.50 -14.95 17.96
N TYR A 211 9.97 -16.16 17.83
CA TYR A 211 9.72 -17.04 18.97
C TYR A 211 11.02 -17.53 19.62
N VAL A 212 11.99 -17.97 18.80
CA VAL A 212 13.31 -18.41 19.28
C VAL A 212 14.12 -17.24 19.83
N GLY A 213 14.06 -16.06 19.20
CA GLY A 213 14.73 -14.85 19.68
C GLY A 213 14.24 -14.38 21.06
N LYS A 214 12.97 -14.66 21.41
CA LYS A 214 12.48 -14.41 22.77
C LYS A 214 13.02 -15.40 23.81
N GLN A 215 13.39 -16.61 23.42
CA GLN A 215 13.88 -17.64 24.34
C GLN A 215 15.39 -17.58 24.55
N HIS A 216 16.15 -17.19 23.53
CA HIS A 216 17.62 -17.12 23.57
C HIS A 216 18.12 -15.74 23.12
N PRO A 217 18.06 -14.72 24.01
CA PRO A 217 18.50 -13.37 23.69
C PRO A 217 20.03 -13.23 23.55
N GLU A 218 20.79 -14.29 23.85
CA GLU A 218 22.26 -14.28 23.83
C GLU A 218 22.89 -14.36 22.42
N PHE A 219 22.13 -14.67 21.38
CA PHE A 219 22.66 -14.76 20.00
C PHE A 219 22.37 -13.49 19.19
N GLU A 220 23.37 -12.63 19.02
CA GLU A 220 23.31 -11.40 18.22
C GLU A 220 22.95 -11.66 16.73
N PHE A 221 23.22 -12.86 16.21
CA PHE A 221 22.84 -13.28 14.85
C PHE A 221 21.31 -13.40 14.65
N LEU A 222 20.54 -13.61 15.72
CA LEU A 222 19.08 -13.72 15.65
C LEU A 222 18.39 -12.37 15.36
N GLU A 223 19.08 -11.24 15.50
CA GLU A 223 18.50 -9.91 15.27
C GLU A 223 18.28 -9.58 13.78
N TRP A 224 19.14 -10.10 12.89
CA TRP A 224 19.06 -9.83 11.45
C TRP A 224 18.16 -10.81 10.69
N LEU A 225 17.91 -11.99 11.27
CA LEU A 225 17.11 -13.06 10.67
C LEU A 225 15.65 -12.63 10.38
N PRO A 226 14.93 -11.97 11.30
CA PRO A 226 13.56 -11.49 11.03
C PRO A 226 13.50 -10.50 9.87
N VAL A 227 14.50 -9.64 9.72
CA VAL A 227 14.59 -8.68 8.61
C VAL A 227 14.76 -9.41 7.28
N LEU A 228 15.61 -10.44 7.23
CA LEU A 228 15.78 -11.28 6.06
C LEU A 228 14.47 -11.94 5.62
N TRP A 229 13.72 -12.53 6.56
CA TRP A 229 12.44 -13.17 6.26
C TRP A 229 11.36 -12.17 5.85
N LEU A 230 11.40 -10.96 6.39
CA LEU A 230 10.50 -9.87 5.99
C LEU A 230 10.79 -9.38 4.56
N VAL A 231 12.05 -9.31 4.16
CA VAL A 231 12.46 -9.02 2.78
C VAL A 231 12.01 -10.14 1.83
N ALA A 232 12.22 -11.41 2.21
CA ALA A 232 11.79 -12.57 1.42
C ALA A 232 10.26 -12.63 1.25
N PHE A 233 9.51 -12.31 2.31
CA PHE A 233 8.06 -12.15 2.26
C PHE A 233 7.65 -11.05 1.28
N THR A 234 8.31 -9.87 1.34
CA THR A 234 8.00 -8.73 0.47
C THR A 234 8.19 -9.06 -1.01
N ILE A 235 9.27 -9.78 -1.36
CA ILE A 235 9.51 -10.23 -2.74
C ILE A 235 8.44 -11.22 -3.20
N SER A 236 8.11 -12.20 -2.35
CA SER A 236 7.09 -13.21 -2.66
C SER A 236 5.71 -12.59 -2.85
N PHE A 237 5.35 -11.62 -2.01
CA PHE A 237 4.08 -10.93 -2.06
C PHE A 237 3.94 -10.02 -3.29
N THR A 238 4.98 -9.23 -3.59
CA THR A 238 4.96 -8.24 -4.68
C THR A 238 5.04 -8.86 -6.06
N SER A 239 5.71 -10.01 -6.19
CA SER A 239 5.87 -10.71 -7.47
C SER A 239 4.59 -11.41 -7.95
N GLY A 240 3.67 -11.79 -7.05
CA GLY A 240 2.47 -12.55 -7.41
C GLY A 240 1.17 -12.07 -6.77
N LEU A 241 1.09 -12.04 -5.43
CA LEU A 241 -0.17 -11.77 -4.72
C LEU A 241 -0.69 -10.36 -4.95
N ALA A 242 0.19 -9.36 -5.09
CA ALA A 242 -0.21 -7.99 -5.35
C ALA A 242 -0.75 -7.76 -6.80
N PRO A 243 -0.04 -8.14 -7.88
CA PRO A 243 -0.49 -7.86 -9.25
C PRO A 243 -1.54 -8.83 -9.79
N VAL A 244 -1.53 -10.11 -9.39
CA VAL A 244 -2.34 -11.14 -10.07
C VAL A 244 -3.85 -10.96 -9.90
N PRO A 245 -4.41 -10.63 -8.71
CA PRO A 245 -5.85 -10.37 -8.57
C PRO A 245 -6.33 -9.23 -9.46
N TRP A 246 -5.51 -8.18 -9.61
CA TRP A 246 -5.79 -7.04 -10.48
C TRP A 246 -5.81 -7.47 -11.95
N VAL A 247 -4.84 -8.28 -12.36
CA VAL A 247 -4.79 -8.83 -13.72
C VAL A 247 -5.99 -9.73 -14.02
N LEU A 248 -6.43 -10.54 -13.06
CA LEU A 248 -7.62 -11.38 -13.22
C LEU A 248 -8.87 -10.53 -13.36
N MET A 249 -9.01 -9.48 -12.55
CA MET A 249 -10.08 -8.51 -12.68
C MET A 249 -10.06 -7.89 -14.08
N GLY A 250 -8.91 -7.42 -14.58
CA GLY A 250 -8.81 -6.89 -15.94
C GLY A 250 -9.21 -7.90 -17.02
N LYS A 251 -8.79 -9.16 -16.91
CA LYS A 251 -9.16 -10.21 -17.88
C LYS A 251 -10.65 -10.55 -17.88
N LEU A 252 -11.33 -10.44 -16.73
CA LEU A 252 -12.77 -10.67 -16.63
C LEU A 252 -13.58 -9.63 -17.41
N PHE A 253 -13.09 -8.39 -17.47
CA PHE A 253 -13.79 -7.26 -18.13
C PHE A 253 -13.31 -6.98 -19.56
N ALA A 254 -12.34 -7.75 -20.06
CA ALA A 254 -11.68 -7.59 -21.37
C ALA A 254 -12.55 -7.73 -22.63
N GLY A 255 -13.85 -8.04 -22.48
CA GLY A 255 -14.67 -8.59 -23.55
C GLY A 255 -15.65 -7.62 -24.23
N ILE A 256 -15.69 -6.34 -23.86
CA ILE A 256 -16.91 -5.54 -24.11
C ILE A 256 -16.80 -4.50 -25.24
N ILE A 257 -15.66 -3.85 -25.52
CA ILE A 257 -15.57 -2.84 -26.62
C ILE A 257 -14.14 -2.78 -27.19
N PHE A 258 -13.98 -2.71 -28.51
CA PHE A 258 -12.70 -2.49 -29.19
C PHE A 258 -12.72 -1.21 -30.03
N ASP A 259 -12.59 -0.05 -29.37
CA ASP A 259 -12.21 1.19 -30.04
C ASP A 259 -11.13 1.89 -29.22
N CYS A 260 -9.89 1.85 -29.73
CA CYS A 260 -8.72 2.44 -29.08
C CYS A 260 -8.73 3.97 -29.32
N ASN A 261 -9.48 4.70 -28.49
CA ASN A 261 -9.56 6.15 -28.57
C ASN A 261 -8.39 6.81 -27.81
N PRO A 262 -7.61 7.70 -28.45
CA PRO A 262 -6.43 8.33 -27.84
C PRO A 262 -6.75 9.13 -26.56
N ASN A 263 -7.99 9.63 -26.43
CA ASN A 263 -8.44 10.31 -25.20
C ASN A 263 -8.48 9.40 -23.97
N LEU A 264 -8.59 8.08 -24.16
CA LEU A 264 -8.61 7.13 -23.06
C LEU A 264 -7.20 6.71 -22.62
N GLN A 265 -6.19 6.78 -23.49
CA GLN A 265 -4.78 6.61 -23.09
C GLN A 265 -4.32 7.71 -22.14
N ILE A 266 -4.72 8.96 -22.39
CA ILE A 266 -4.42 10.12 -21.51
C ILE A 266 -5.00 9.91 -20.11
N SER A 267 -6.17 9.26 -20.00
CA SER A 267 -6.78 8.93 -18.71
C SER A 267 -6.00 7.88 -17.92
N HIS A 268 -5.37 6.90 -18.59
CA HIS A 268 -4.48 5.94 -17.92
C HIS A 268 -3.23 6.63 -17.36
N TYR A 269 -2.63 7.57 -18.10
CA TYR A 269 -1.51 8.37 -17.60
C TYR A 269 -1.91 9.28 -16.45
N PHE A 270 -3.08 9.90 -16.51
CA PHE A 270 -3.63 10.70 -15.42
C PHE A 270 -3.85 9.86 -14.15
N PHE A 271 -4.34 8.63 -14.30
CA PHE A 271 -4.42 7.69 -13.18
C PHE A 271 -3.04 7.40 -12.60
N CYS A 272 -2.06 7.07 -13.44
CA CYS A 272 -0.71 6.78 -12.95
C CYS A 272 -0.12 7.99 -12.19
N PHE A 273 -0.37 9.20 -12.69
CA PHE A 273 0.00 10.44 -12.01
C PHE A 273 -0.71 10.59 -10.66
N SER A 274 -2.05 10.44 -10.62
CA SER A 274 -2.86 10.52 -9.38
C SER A 274 -2.57 9.39 -8.38
N VAL A 275 -1.98 8.27 -8.81
CA VAL A 275 -1.58 7.17 -7.92
C VAL A 275 -0.24 7.48 -7.26
N VAL A 276 0.71 8.09 -7.99
CA VAL A 276 2.01 8.50 -7.43
C VAL A 276 1.85 9.74 -6.56
N PHE A 277 1.34 10.84 -7.11
CA PHE A 277 1.16 12.14 -6.45
C PHE A 277 -0.26 12.34 -5.98
#